data_AF-A0A535RHZ3-F1
#
_entry.id   AF-A0A535RHZ3-F1
#
_cell.length_a   1.000
_cell.length_b   1.000
_cell.length_c   1.000
_cell.angle_alpha   90.00
_cell.angle_beta   90.00
_cell.angle_gamma   90.00
#
_symmetry.space_group_name_H-M   'P 1'
#
loop_
_entity.id
_entity.type
_entity.pdbx_description
1 polymer ?
#
loop_
_entity_poly.entity_id
_entity_poly.type
_entity_poly.pdbx_seq_one_letter_code
_entity_poly.pdbx_strand_id
1 'polypeptide(L)'
;MRSLETQVRLRRLLRVYADFSGRLAATPGDGPLGEAARSRLLELAGQVHEAWSRDSATVAVPALRRHVTRTLAAVDQAIASLGTAQSPRRLAEELQEAALPLLLMLRGMEEVPDRQVQDWLGAADLAKTA
;
A
#
# COMPACT_ATOMS: atom_id res chain seq x y z
N MET A 1 9.92 12.09 8.39
CA MET A 1 8.70 11.26 8.52
C MET A 1 9.02 9.91 9.14
N ARG A 2 8.06 9.27 9.83
CA ARG A 2 8.16 7.87 10.28
C ARG A 2 6.99 7.10 9.68
N SER A 3 7.27 6.31 8.65
CA SER A 3 6.33 5.43 7.95
C SER A 3 6.69 3.95 8.14
N LEU A 4 7.64 3.67 9.05
CA LEU A 4 8.20 2.34 9.26
C LEU A 4 7.13 1.32 9.66
N GLU A 5 6.12 1.73 10.43
CA GLU A 5 5.00 0.87 10.79
C GLU A 5 4.17 0.49 9.55
N THR A 6 3.78 1.49 8.73
CA THR A 6 3.09 1.27 7.45
C THR A 6 3.89 0.35 6.53
N GLN A 7 5.21 0.57 6.41
CA GLN A 7 6.09 -0.27 5.60
C GLN A 7 6.15 -1.73 6.08
N VAL A 8 6.28 -1.95 7.38
CA VAL A 8 6.33 -3.30 7.96
C VAL A 8 5.02 -4.04 7.68
N ARG A 9 3.88 -3.37 7.86
CA ARG A 9 2.57 -3.97 7.60
C ARG A 9 2.35 -4.24 6.12
N LEU A 10 2.79 -3.34 5.23
CA LEU A 10 2.70 -3.54 3.78
C LEU A 10 3.57 -4.72 3.32
N ARG A 11 4.79 -4.86 3.85
CA ARG A 11 5.64 -6.04 3.59
C ARG A 11 4.99 -7.33 4.07
N ARG A 12 4.33 -7.31 5.23
CA ARG A 12 3.60 -8.46 5.76
C ARG A 12 2.44 -8.85 4.84
N LEU A 13 1.66 -7.88 4.36
CA LEU A 13 0.59 -8.10 3.39
C LEU A 13 1.13 -8.80 2.13
N LEU A 14 2.19 -8.25 1.53
CA LEU A 14 2.80 -8.81 0.32
C LEU A 14 3.33 -10.24 0.52
N ARG A 15 3.92 -10.51 1.70
CA ARG A 15 4.42 -11.85 2.03
C ARG A 15 3.29 -12.87 2.15
N VAL A 16 2.19 -12.51 2.79
CA VAL A 16 1.01 -13.38 2.93
C VAL A 16 0.33 -13.59 1.57
N TYR A 17 0.26 -12.54 0.74
CA TYR A 17 -0.20 -12.67 -0.64
C TYR A 17 0.63 -13.68 -1.45
N ALA A 18 1.97 -13.64 -1.34
CA ALA A 18 2.84 -14.58 -2.03
C ALA A 18 2.60 -16.04 -1.60
N ASP A 19 2.37 -16.28 -0.30
CA ASP A 19 2.03 -17.61 0.24
C ASP A 19 0.71 -18.12 -0.35
N PHE A 20 -0.36 -17.32 -0.28
CA PHE A 20 -1.65 -17.70 -0.86
C PHE A 20 -1.58 -17.88 -2.38
N SER A 21 -0.81 -17.06 -3.09
CA SER A 21 -0.64 -17.19 -4.54
C SER A 21 0.01 -18.51 -4.91
N GLY A 22 1.04 -18.95 -4.19
CA GLY A 22 1.66 -20.25 -4.39
C GLY A 22 0.68 -21.41 -4.17
N ARG A 23 -0.14 -21.32 -3.12
CA ARG A 23 -1.16 -22.33 -2.78
C ARG A 23 -2.31 -22.37 -3.79
N LEU A 24 -2.82 -21.21 -4.20
CA LEU A 24 -3.89 -21.10 -5.21
C LEU A 24 -3.42 -21.55 -6.60
N ALA A 25 -2.15 -21.35 -6.93
CA ALA A 25 -1.56 -21.91 -8.16
C ALA A 25 -1.44 -23.44 -8.10
N ALA A 26 -1.16 -24.01 -6.92
CA ALA A 26 -1.07 -25.45 -6.72
C ALA A 26 -2.45 -26.13 -6.71
N THR A 27 -3.50 -25.44 -6.26
CA THR A 27 -4.88 -25.97 -6.20
C THR A 27 -5.88 -25.02 -6.92
N PRO A 28 -5.87 -24.98 -8.26
CA PRO A 28 -6.78 -24.11 -9.01
C PRO A 28 -8.26 -24.47 -8.75
N GLY A 29 -9.10 -23.46 -8.56
CA GLY A 29 -10.54 -23.64 -8.35
C GLY A 29 -10.94 -23.98 -6.91
N ASP A 30 -10.01 -23.98 -5.96
CA ASP A 30 -10.31 -24.09 -4.53
C ASP A 30 -10.96 -22.79 -4.02
N GLY A 31 -12.28 -22.72 -4.15
CA GLY A 31 -13.11 -21.60 -3.69
C GLY A 31 -12.91 -21.27 -2.19
N PRO A 32 -12.95 -22.27 -1.28
CA PRO A 32 -12.64 -22.06 0.14
C PRO A 32 -11.27 -21.42 0.39
N LEU A 33 -10.22 -21.87 -0.31
CA LEU A 33 -8.89 -21.27 -0.20
C LEU A 33 -8.87 -19.83 -0.72
N GLY A 34 -9.57 -19.54 -1.83
CA GLY A 34 -9.71 -18.20 -2.38
C GLY A 34 -10.38 -17.22 -1.41
N GLU A 35 -11.48 -17.64 -0.77
CA GLU A 35 -12.18 -16.79 0.21
C GLU A 35 -11.35 -16.59 1.48
N ALA A 36 -10.66 -17.64 1.96
CA ALA A 36 -9.73 -17.52 3.09
C ALA A 36 -8.58 -16.55 2.78
N ALA A 37 -8.02 -16.62 1.57
CA ALA A 37 -6.98 -15.70 1.11
C ALA A 37 -7.51 -14.26 1.08
N ARG A 38 -8.66 -14.03 0.46
CA ARG A 38 -9.31 -12.71 0.36
C ARG A 38 -9.56 -12.12 1.74
N SER A 39 -10.22 -12.87 2.63
CA SER A 39 -10.52 -12.44 4.00
C SER A 39 -9.26 -12.04 4.76
N ARG A 40 -8.21 -12.88 4.70
CA ARG A 40 -6.95 -12.62 5.39
C ARG A 40 -6.21 -11.41 4.82
N LEU A 41 -6.24 -11.22 3.51
CA LEU A 41 -5.58 -10.10 2.85
C LEU A 41 -6.30 -8.77 3.16
N LEU A 42 -7.64 -8.75 3.21
CA LEU A 42 -8.41 -7.56 3.61
C LEU A 42 -8.13 -7.17 5.06
N GLU A 43 -8.01 -8.14 5.98
CA GLU A 43 -7.63 -7.87 7.37
C GLU A 43 -6.25 -7.21 7.45
N LEU A 44 -5.26 -7.72 6.71
CA LEU A 44 -3.92 -7.15 6.65
C LEU A 44 -3.92 -5.77 6.00
N ALA A 45 -4.73 -5.55 4.97
CA ALA A 45 -4.88 -4.24 4.34
C ALA A 45 -5.46 -3.22 5.33
N GLY A 46 -6.48 -3.60 6.10
CA GLY A 46 -7.00 -2.79 7.21
C GLY A 46 -5.91 -2.39 8.21
N GLN A 47 -5.01 -3.32 8.58
CA GLN A 47 -3.86 -3.01 9.43
C GLN A 47 -2.91 -2.00 8.76
N VAL A 48 -2.66 -2.09 7.46
CA VAL A 48 -1.85 -1.10 6.73
C VAL A 48 -2.51 0.28 6.80
N HIS A 49 -3.82 0.35 6.58
CA HIS A 49 -4.58 1.60 6.68
C HIS A 49 -4.52 2.23 8.08
N GLU A 50 -4.65 1.44 9.14
CA GLU A 50 -4.52 1.94 10.51
C GLU A 50 -3.14 2.51 10.81
N ALA A 51 -2.08 1.85 10.37
CA ALA A 51 -0.72 2.38 10.52
C ALA A 51 -0.54 3.65 9.71
N TRP A 52 -1.03 3.66 8.47
CA TRP A 52 -0.97 4.85 7.63
C TRP A 52 -1.75 6.02 8.25
N SER A 53 -2.91 5.78 8.87
CA SER A 53 -3.65 6.81 9.57
C SER A 53 -2.85 7.44 10.72
N ARG A 54 -1.99 6.67 11.40
CA ARG A 54 -1.09 7.20 12.44
C ARG A 54 0.13 7.90 11.85
N ASP A 55 0.79 7.26 10.89
CA ASP A 55 2.02 7.76 10.27
C ASP A 55 1.77 9.05 9.46
N SER A 56 0.63 9.12 8.75
CA SER A 56 0.27 10.23 7.87
C SER A 56 0.08 11.57 8.60
N ALA A 57 -0.23 11.56 9.91
CA ALA A 57 -0.28 12.78 10.71
C ALA A 57 1.08 13.50 10.76
N THR A 58 2.18 12.77 10.58
CA THR A 58 3.54 13.31 10.58
C THR A 58 4.05 13.72 9.20
N VAL A 59 3.30 13.44 8.13
CA VAL A 59 3.69 13.73 6.76
C VAL A 59 3.32 15.17 6.43
N ALA A 60 4.29 16.06 6.25
CA ALA A 60 4.01 17.48 6.03
C ALA A 60 3.31 17.78 4.69
N VAL A 61 3.49 16.94 3.66
CA VAL A 61 3.04 17.20 2.29
C VAL A 61 1.65 16.60 2.01
N PRO A 62 0.59 17.41 1.82
CA PRO A 62 -0.77 16.89 1.65
C PRO A 62 -0.99 16.06 0.37
N ALA A 63 -0.30 16.41 -0.72
CA ALA A 63 -0.39 15.68 -1.98
C ALA A 63 0.11 14.25 -1.84
N LEU A 64 1.21 14.06 -1.11
CA LEU A 64 1.78 12.77 -0.79
C LEU A 64 0.81 11.95 0.07
N ARG A 65 0.17 12.59 1.06
CA ARG A 65 -0.83 11.92 1.88
C ARG A 65 -1.98 11.35 1.04
N ARG A 66 -2.54 12.18 0.16
CA ARG A 66 -3.61 11.77 -0.76
C ARG A 66 -3.18 10.68 -1.73
N HIS A 67 -1.94 10.73 -2.22
CA HIS A 67 -1.41 9.71 -3.11
C HIS A 67 -1.37 8.36 -2.41
N VAL A 68 -0.74 8.26 -1.24
CA VAL A 68 -0.68 7.01 -0.46
C VAL A 68 -2.07 6.46 -0.18
N THR A 69 -3.00 7.30 0.31
CA THR A 69 -4.37 6.86 0.61
C THR A 69 -5.07 6.30 -0.63
N ARG A 70 -4.91 6.93 -1.80
CA ARG A 70 -5.49 6.45 -3.05
C ARG A 70 -4.87 5.12 -3.48
N THR A 71 -3.55 4.99 -3.37
CA THR A 71 -2.84 3.77 -3.75
C THR A 71 -3.22 2.59 -2.85
N LEU A 72 -3.40 2.82 -1.55
CA LEU A 72 -3.91 1.79 -0.64
C LEU A 72 -5.34 1.36 -1.00
N ALA A 73 -6.22 2.30 -1.37
CA ALA A 73 -7.55 1.94 -1.87
C ALA A 73 -7.51 1.10 -3.16
N ALA A 74 -6.50 1.29 -4.01
CA ALA A 74 -6.30 0.43 -5.18
C ALA A 74 -5.85 -0.99 -4.78
N VAL A 75 -5.01 -1.12 -3.74
CA VAL A 75 -4.64 -2.42 -3.16
C VAL A 75 -5.88 -3.13 -2.60
N ASP A 76 -6.76 -2.42 -1.89
CA ASP A 76 -8.01 -2.99 -1.38
C ASP A 76 -8.91 -3.51 -2.51
N GLN A 77 -9.06 -2.74 -3.59
CA GLN A 77 -9.86 -3.15 -4.75
C GLN A 77 -9.30 -4.40 -5.41
N ALA A 78 -7.97 -4.48 -5.58
CA ALA A 78 -7.32 -5.66 -6.10
C ALA A 78 -7.56 -6.89 -5.20
N ILE A 79 -7.38 -6.75 -3.88
CA ILE A 79 -7.64 -7.85 -2.95
C ILE A 79 -9.11 -8.27 -2.96
N ALA A 80 -10.04 -7.31 -2.99
CA ALA A 80 -11.47 -7.59 -2.98
C ALA A 80 -11.93 -8.37 -4.20
N SER A 81 -11.19 -8.28 -5.31
CA SER A 81 -11.45 -8.96 -6.57
C SER A 81 -11.01 -10.43 -6.56
N LEU A 82 -10.16 -10.83 -5.62
CA LEU A 82 -9.72 -12.21 -5.45
C LEU A 82 -10.91 -13.14 -5.20
N GLY A 83 -10.98 -14.27 -5.91
CA GLY A 83 -12.10 -15.22 -5.78
C GLY A 83 -13.34 -14.88 -6.61
N THR A 84 -13.42 -13.67 -7.20
CA THR A 84 -14.27 -13.44 -8.39
C THR A 84 -13.57 -14.05 -9.62
N ALA A 85 -14.17 -14.07 -10.81
CA ALA A 85 -13.63 -14.69 -12.04
C ALA A 85 -12.25 -14.16 -12.52
N GLN A 86 -11.54 -13.40 -11.69
CA GLN A 86 -10.22 -12.84 -11.92
C GLN A 86 -9.13 -13.85 -11.54
N SER A 87 -8.14 -13.98 -12.42
CA SER A 87 -7.03 -14.91 -12.21
C SER A 87 -6.09 -14.39 -11.12
N PRO A 88 -5.46 -15.28 -10.33
CA PRO A 88 -4.41 -14.90 -9.38
C PRO A 88 -3.27 -14.07 -10.01
N ARG A 89 -3.05 -14.22 -11.32
CA ARG A 89 -2.11 -13.43 -12.11
C ARG A 89 -2.51 -11.96 -12.22
N ARG A 90 -3.79 -11.66 -12.42
CA ARG A 90 -4.28 -10.29 -12.49
C ARG A 90 -4.09 -9.57 -11.14
N LEU A 91 -4.36 -10.26 -10.03
CA LEU A 91 -4.05 -9.73 -8.71
C LEU A 91 -2.54 -9.46 -8.53
N ALA A 92 -1.68 -10.32 -9.09
CA ALA A 92 -0.23 -10.09 -9.04
C ALA A 92 0.15 -8.78 -9.74
N GLU A 93 -0.39 -8.56 -10.94
CA GLU A 93 -0.16 -7.35 -11.74
C GLU A 93 -0.67 -6.11 -10.99
N GLU A 94 -1.89 -6.15 -10.44
CA GLU A 94 -2.49 -5.04 -9.69
C GLU A 94 -1.72 -4.72 -8.40
N LEU A 95 -1.24 -5.74 -7.67
CA LEU A 95 -0.38 -5.53 -6.49
C LEU A 95 1.02 -5.05 -6.87
N GLN A 96 1.57 -5.49 -8.00
CA GLN A 96 2.84 -4.98 -8.51
C GLN A 96 2.73 -3.50 -8.89
N GLU A 97 1.62 -3.08 -9.48
CA GLU A 97 1.40 -1.69 -9.88
C GLU A 97 1.12 -0.77 -8.69
N ALA A 98 0.37 -1.25 -7.68
CA ALA A 98 -0.01 -0.41 -6.55
C ALA A 98 0.97 -0.51 -5.37
N ALA A 99 1.26 -1.73 -4.90
CA ALA A 99 1.93 -1.95 -3.61
C ALA A 99 3.45 -1.81 -3.70
N LEU A 100 4.08 -2.23 -4.81
CA LEU A 100 5.55 -2.16 -4.95
C LEU A 100 6.07 -0.72 -5.05
N PRO A 101 5.53 0.16 -5.94
CA PRO A 101 5.92 1.56 -5.95
C PRO A 101 5.67 2.26 -4.62
N LEU A 102 4.54 1.94 -3.96
CA LEU A 102 4.22 2.47 -2.65
C LEU A 102 5.29 2.10 -1.61
N LEU A 103 5.73 0.84 -1.57
CA LEU A 103 6.77 0.38 -0.65
C LEU A 103 8.10 1.12 -0.88
N LEU A 104 8.49 1.31 -2.14
CA LEU A 104 9.71 2.03 -2.50
C LEU A 104 9.62 3.52 -2.14
N MET A 105 8.48 4.14 -2.41
CA MET A 105 8.22 5.54 -2.07
C MET A 105 8.25 5.76 -0.56
N LEU A 106 7.55 4.93 0.22
CA LEU A 106 7.55 5.01 1.69
C LEU A 106 8.97 4.83 2.26
N ARG A 107 9.80 3.99 1.64
CA ARG A 107 11.20 3.86 2.01
C ARG A 107 11.99 5.14 1.71
N GLY A 108 11.88 5.69 0.50
CA GLY A 108 12.57 6.94 0.15
C GLY A 108 12.12 8.14 0.98
N MET A 109 10.86 8.15 1.42
CA MET A 109 10.32 9.13 2.37
C MET A 109 11.02 9.14 3.74
N GLU A 110 11.64 8.02 4.16
CA GLU A 110 12.44 8.00 5.39
C GLU A 110 13.82 8.66 5.18
N GLU A 111 14.31 8.68 3.95
CA GLU A 111 15.64 9.17 3.58
C GLU A 111 15.63 10.68 3.28
N VAL A 112 14.47 11.25 2.91
CA VAL A 112 14.34 12.67 2.57
C VAL A 112 13.63 13.45 3.70
N PRO A 113 14.27 14.47 4.31
CA PRO A 113 13.62 15.33 5.29
C PRO A 113 12.46 16.14 4.68
N ASP A 114 11.36 16.28 5.43
CA ASP A 114 10.16 17.02 5.01
C ASP A 114 10.46 18.44 4.51
N ARG A 115 11.42 19.13 5.16
CA ARG A 115 11.89 20.46 4.77
C ARG A 115 12.46 20.47 3.35
N GLN A 116 13.25 19.47 2.98
CA GLN A 116 13.85 19.38 1.66
C GLN A 116 12.78 19.16 0.57
N VAL A 117 11.74 18.38 0.87
CA VAL A 117 10.60 18.20 -0.03
C VAL A 117 9.81 19.52 -0.19
N GLN A 118 9.64 20.28 0.90
CA GLN A 118 9.00 21.59 0.85
C GLN A 118 9.82 22.61 0.04
N ASP A 119 11.15 22.58 0.17
CA ASP A 119 12.05 23.42 -0.60
C ASP A 119 11.95 23.13 -2.11
N TRP A 120 11.91 21.85 -2.52
CA TRP A 120 11.69 21.46 -3.93
C TRP A 120 10.34 21.93 -4.49
N LEU A 121 9.32 21.99 -3.65
CA LEU A 121 7.99 22.47 -4.04
C LEU A 121 7.88 24.00 -4.03
N GLY A 122 8.94 24.73 -3.71
CA GLY A 122 8.92 26.19 -3.59
C GLY A 122 8.02 26.69 -2.44
N ALA A 123 7.72 25.85 -1.44
CA ALA A 123 6.83 26.20 -0.35
C ALA A 123 7.36 27.36 0.52
N ALA A 124 8.68 27.53 0.57
CA ALA A 124 9.33 28.66 1.23
C ALA A 124 9.06 30.01 0.53
N ASP A 125 8.80 30.00 -0.79
CA ASP A 125 8.50 31.21 -1.56
C ASP A 125 6.99 31.52 -1.59
N LEU A 126 6.15 30.48 -1.56
CA LEU A 126 4.69 30.62 -1.43
C LEU A 126 4.26 31.20 -0.07
N ALA A 127 5.01 30.95 1.01
CA ALA A 127 4.71 31.49 2.33
C ALA A 127 5.12 32.96 2.51
N LYS A 128 5.99 33.51 1.65
CA LYS A 128 6.42 34.92 1.70
C LYS A 128 5.51 35.88 0.93
N THR A 129 4.58 35.34 0.15
CA THR A 129 3.69 36.11 -0.74
C THR A 129 2.24 36.20 -0.25
N ALA A 130 1.93 35.62 0.92
CA ALA A 130 0.64 35.72 1.61
C ALA A 130 0.76 36.63 2.85
#